data_AF-A0A946TIU6-F1
#
_entry.id   AF-A0A946TIU6-F1
#
_cell.length_a   1.000
_cell.length_b   1.000
_cell.length_c   1.000
_cell.angle_alpha   90.00
_cell.angle_beta   90.00
_cell.angle_gamma   90.00
#
_symmetry.space_group_name_H-M   'P 1'
#
loop_
_entity.id
_entity.type
_entity.pdbx_description
1 polymer ?
#
loop_
_entity_poly.entity_id
_entity_poly.type
_entity_poly.pdbx_seq_one_letter_code
_entity_poly.pdbx_strand_id
1 'polypeptide(L)' 'IPRKHPDQRHYDRFAIKNPYHLWDRSCDKCSKEIKTTYAPERPETIFCEECYLKEVY' A
#
# COMPACT_ATOMS: atom_id res chain seq x y z
N ILE A 1 -2.55 29.38 -12.18
CA ILE A 1 -4.02 29.15 -12.19
C ILE A 1 -4.27 27.64 -12.30
N PRO A 2 -5.09 27.02 -11.41
CA PRO A 2 -5.44 25.61 -11.48
C PRO A 2 -6.13 25.27 -12.81
N ARG A 3 -5.64 24.24 -13.52
CA ARG A 3 -6.18 23.84 -14.84
C ARG A 3 -7.39 22.89 -14.78
N LYS A 4 -7.73 22.38 -13.59
CA LYS A 4 -8.82 21.41 -13.35
C LYS A 4 -9.76 21.91 -12.26
N HIS A 5 -11.04 21.51 -12.35
CA HIS A 5 -12.05 21.76 -11.34
C HIS A 5 -11.62 21.23 -9.95
N PRO A 6 -11.99 21.89 -8.83
CA PRO A 6 -11.66 21.42 -7.49
C PRO A 6 -11.99 19.95 -7.22
N ASP A 7 -13.15 19.47 -7.69
CA ASP A 7 -13.57 18.07 -7.49
C ASP A 7 -12.70 17.10 -8.29
N GLN A 8 -12.36 17.42 -9.53
CA GLN A 8 -11.44 16.59 -10.31
C GLN A 8 -10.09 16.48 -9.62
N ARG A 9 -9.59 17.60 -9.06
CA ARG A 9 -8.35 17.59 -8.25
C ARG A 9 -8.51 16.80 -6.96
N HIS A 10 -9.71 16.73 -6.40
CA HIS A 10 -10.00 15.89 -5.25
C HIS A 10 -9.91 14.42 -5.65
N TYR A 11 -10.66 13.98 -6.66
CA TYR A 11 -10.63 12.61 -7.17
C TYR A 11 -9.23 12.15 -7.60
N ASP A 12 -8.48 12.99 -8.32
CA ASP A 12 -7.10 12.69 -8.72
C ASP A 12 -6.20 12.42 -7.49
N ARG A 13 -6.41 13.15 -6.38
CA ARG A 13 -5.67 12.91 -5.13
C ARG A 13 -6.08 11.61 -4.44
N PHE A 14 -7.34 11.20 -4.54
CA PHE A 14 -7.79 9.90 -4.00
C PHE A 14 -7.27 8.74 -4.83
N ALA A 15 -7.17 8.89 -6.15
CA ALA A 15 -6.65 7.84 -7.03
C ALA A 15 -5.16 7.51 -6.80
N ILE A 16 -4.37 8.47 -6.30
CA ILE A 16 -2.95 8.25 -5.96
C ILE A 16 -2.80 7.51 -4.62
N LYS A 17 -3.78 7.64 -3.72
CA LYS A 17 -3.72 7.02 -2.40
C LYS A 17 -4.04 5.55 -2.51
N ASN A 18 -3.49 4.78 -1.58
CA ASN A 18 -3.91 3.40 -1.42
C ASN A 18 -5.41 3.37 -1.02
N PRO A 19 -6.14 2.37 -1.52
CA PRO A 19 -7.53 2.15 -1.14
C PRO A 19 -7.68 2.02 0.39
N TYR A 20 -8.82 2.49 0.90
CA TYR A 20 -9.20 2.35 2.31
C TYR A 20 -9.71 0.94 2.63
N HIS A 21 -8.94 -0.06 2.23
CA HIS A 21 -9.21 -1.47 2.49
C HIS A 21 -7.94 -2.13 2.98
N LEU A 22 -8.06 -2.99 3.99
CA LEU A 22 -6.95 -3.78 4.51
C LEU A 22 -7.16 -5.22 4.09
N TRP A 23 -6.13 -5.81 3.46
CA TRP A 23 -6.07 -7.21 3.08
C TRP A 23 -5.21 -7.97 4.08
N ASP A 24 -5.65 -9.19 4.39
CA ASP A 24 -4.83 -10.18 5.08
C ASP A 24 -3.81 -10.76 4.11
N ARG A 25 -2.52 -10.58 4.42
CA ARG A 25 -1.39 -11.13 3.65
C ARG A 25 -0.38 -11.77 4.62
N SER A 26 0.50 -12.58 4.07
CA SER A 26 1.65 -13.14 4.77
C SER A 26 2.92 -12.39 4.38
N CYS A 27 3.83 -12.19 5.34
CA CYS A 27 5.18 -11.69 5.05
C CYS A 27 5.93 -12.69 4.17
N ASP A 28 6.53 -12.23 3.06
CA ASP A 28 7.20 -13.11 2.10
C ASP A 28 8.48 -13.77 2.63
N LYS A 29 9.04 -13.26 3.76
CA LYS A 29 10.28 -13.77 4.36
C LYS A 29 10.06 -14.72 5.53
N CYS A 30 9.13 -14.37 6.43
CA CYS A 30 8.90 -15.13 7.66
C CYS A 30 7.49 -15.72 7.77
N SER A 31 6.63 -15.54 6.76
CA SER A 31 5.25 -16.04 6.70
C SER A 31 4.34 -15.58 7.85
N LYS A 32 4.71 -14.53 8.58
CA LYS A 32 3.88 -13.92 9.62
C LYS A 32 2.64 -13.26 9.01
N GLU A 33 1.49 -13.43 9.64
CA GLU A 33 0.25 -12.75 9.24
C GLU A 33 0.36 -11.24 9.45
N ILE A 34 0.01 -10.48 8.41
CA ILE A 34 0.06 -9.02 8.38
C ILE A 34 -1.16 -8.46 7.66
N LYS A 35 -1.58 -7.27 8.08
CA LYS A 35 -2.64 -6.52 7.40
C LYS A 35 -2.01 -5.38 6.61
N THR A 36 -2.28 -5.32 5.31
CA THR A 36 -1.71 -4.28 4.44
C THR A 36 -2.75 -3.67 3.53
N THR A 37 -2.48 -2.47 3.00
CA THR A 37 -3.32 -1.81 1.99
C THR A 37 -2.98 -2.26 0.56
N TYR A 38 -2.20 -3.33 0.41
CA TYR A 38 -1.83 -3.89 -0.88
C TYR A 38 -2.63 -5.17 -1.11
N ALA A 39 -3.39 -5.19 -2.19
CA ALA A 39 -4.19 -6.35 -2.56
C ALA A 39 -3.30 -7.58 -2.86
N PRO A 40 -3.76 -8.82 -2.59
CA PRO A 40 -3.05 -10.06 -2.93
C PRO A 40 -2.68 -10.19 -4.41
N GLU A 41 -3.49 -9.58 -5.29
CA GLU A 41 -3.28 -9.59 -6.74
C GLU A 41 -2.10 -8.71 -7.19
N ARG A 42 -1.60 -7.81 -6.34
CA ARG A 42 -0.45 -6.96 -6.69
C ARG A 42 0.86 -7.75 -6.54
N PRO A 43 1.80 -7.58 -7.49
CA PRO A 43 3.05 -8.34 -7.53
C PRO A 43 4.12 -7.84 -6.56
N GLU A 44 3.84 -6.84 -5.74
CA GLU A 44 4.83 -6.28 -4.80
C GLU A 44 5.14 -7.27 -3.66
N THR A 45 6.42 -7.42 -3.34
CA THR A 45 6.90 -8.16 -2.17
C THR A 45 6.62 -7.37 -0.90
N ILE A 46 6.02 -8.03 0.09
CA ILE A 46 5.58 -7.41 1.34
C ILE A 46 6.30 -8.07 2.50
N PHE A 47 6.98 -7.25 3.28
CA PHE A 47 7.64 -7.66 4.51
C PHE A 47 6.90 -7.16 5.74
N CYS A 48 7.02 -7.92 6.83
CA CYS A 48 6.69 -7.40 8.15
C CYS A 48 7.76 -6.38 8.59
N GLU A 49 7.42 -5.55 9.58
CA GLU A 49 8.30 -4.53 10.14
C GLU A 49 9.69 -5.08 10.51
N GLU A 50 9.74 -6.21 11.21
CA GLU A 50 10.99 -6.85 11.62
C GLU A 50 11.87 -7.30 10.43
N CYS A 51 11.25 -7.83 9.37
CA CYS A 51 11.97 -8.28 8.19
C CYS A 51 12.46 -7.11 7.33
N TYR A 52 11.63 -6.06 7.22
CA TYR A 52 11.98 -4.83 6.52
C TYR A 52 13.17 -4.13 7.20
N LEU A 53 13.16 -3.99 8.52
CA LEU A 53 14.25 -3.36 9.27
C LEU A 53 15.58 -4.09 9.11
N LYS A 54 15.58 -5.43 9.02
CA LYS A 54 16.78 -6.25 8.78
C LYS A 54 17.31 -6.18 7.35
N GLU A 55 16.51 -5.69 6.40
CA GLU A 55 16.88 -5.63 4.99
C GLU A 55 17.35 -4.24 4.58
N VAL A 56 16.83 -3.21 5.26
CA VAL A 56 17.20 -1.81 5.06
C VAL A 56 18.47 -1.42 5.84
N TYR A 57 18.75 -2.09 6.96
CA TYR A 57 19.90 -1.84 7.83
C TYR A 57 20.78 -3.09 7.95
#